data_AF-A0A4U9HFN6-F1
#
_entry.id   AF-A0A4U9HFN6-F1
#
_cell.length_a   1.000
_cell.length_b   1.000
_cell.length_c   1.000
_cell.angle_alpha   90.00
_cell.angle_beta   90.00
_cell.angle_gamma   90.00
#
_symmetry.space_group_name_H-M   'P 1'
#
loop_
_entity.id
_entity.type
_entity.pdbx_description
1 polymer ?
#
loop_
_entity_poly.entity_id
_entity_poly.type
_entity_poly.pdbx_seq_one_letter_code
_entity_poly.pdbx_strand_id
1 'polypeptide(L)'
;METAGAQKTWYQGDTISVGIGQGYWIATPIQMVKALTILLNNGKVKNPHLLYSMKRGAQVSLYRQPAHGAQVGDPNSPYWGIVRNGMYGMANLPNGTGYKLFHSAPYHIAAKSGTSQVFGLKENQDL
;
A
#
# COMPACT_ATOMS: atom_id res chain seq x y z
N MET A 1 17.15 -27.09 31.21
CA MET A 1 15.71 -26.78 31.20
C MET A 1 15.57 -25.40 30.60
N GLU A 2 15.36 -25.36 29.30
CA GLU A 2 15.24 -24.15 28.49
C GLU A 2 13.84 -23.58 28.75
N THR A 3 13.75 -22.44 29.42
CA THR A 3 12.46 -21.81 29.71
C THR A 3 11.91 -21.23 28.42
N ALA A 4 10.75 -21.74 28.01
CA ALA A 4 9.96 -21.28 26.89
C ALA A 4 9.87 -19.74 26.87
N GLY A 5 10.28 -19.12 25.76
CA GLY A 5 10.37 -17.68 25.59
C GLY A 5 9.04 -16.99 25.91
N ALA A 6 9.06 -16.09 26.88
CA ALA A 6 7.91 -15.25 27.22
C ALA A 6 7.45 -14.48 25.97
N GLN A 7 6.20 -14.71 25.57
CA GLN A 7 5.54 -13.95 24.52
C GLN A 7 5.52 -12.48 24.97
N LYS A 8 6.25 -11.59 24.28
CA LYS A 8 6.29 -10.17 24.62
C LYS A 8 4.88 -9.58 24.52
N THR A 9 4.41 -8.93 25.59
CA THR A 9 3.13 -8.22 25.64
C THR A 9 3.13 -7.05 24.65
N TRP A 10 2.00 -6.80 24.00
CA TRP A 10 1.80 -5.62 23.14
C TRP A 10 1.67 -4.36 24.01
N TYR A 11 2.47 -3.34 23.72
CA TYR A 11 2.41 -2.06 24.43
C TYR A 11 1.70 -1.01 23.58
N GLN A 12 1.09 -0.02 24.22
CA GLN A 12 0.36 1.05 23.53
C GLN A 12 1.24 1.80 22.50
N GLY A 13 2.55 1.91 22.75
CA GLY A 13 3.51 2.51 21.82
C GLY A 13 3.68 1.75 20.50
N ASP A 14 3.46 0.43 20.51
CA ASP A 14 3.56 -0.40 19.31
C ASP A 14 2.46 -0.03 18.29
N THR A 15 1.24 0.26 18.78
CA THR A 15 0.12 0.71 17.94
C THR A 15 0.39 2.05 17.25
N ILE A 16 1.05 2.99 17.94
CA ILE A 16 1.34 4.32 17.39
C ILE A 16 2.28 4.21 16.19
N SER A 17 3.32 3.38 16.29
CA SER A 17 4.28 3.17 15.20
C SER A 17 3.61 2.53 13.98
N VAL A 18 2.74 1.54 14.21
CA VAL A 18 1.95 0.88 13.16
C VAL A 18 1.03 1.88 12.45
N GLY A 19 0.44 2.84 13.17
CA GLY A 19 -0.46 3.85 12.60
C GLY A 19 0.17 4.73 11.50
N ILE A 20 1.49 4.89 11.49
CA ILE A 20 2.24 5.63 10.45
C ILE A 20 3.01 4.72 9.48
N GLY A 21 2.81 3.40 9.55
CA GLY A 21 3.48 2.42 8.70
C GLY A 21 4.94 2.14 9.09
N GLN A 22 5.29 2.27 10.37
CA GLN A 22 6.61 1.94 10.93
C GLN A 22 6.50 0.85 12.01
N GLY A 23 7.62 0.53 12.67
CA GLY A 23 7.68 -0.51 13.69
C GLY A 23 7.54 -1.91 13.08
N TYR A 24 6.61 -2.71 13.61
CA TYR A 24 6.37 -4.08 13.13
C TYR A 24 5.67 -4.16 11.76
N TRP A 25 5.21 -3.04 11.19
CA TRP A 25 4.57 -3.04 9.89
C TRP A 25 5.60 -3.05 8.77
N ILE A 26 5.74 -4.20 8.10
CA ILE A 26 6.52 -4.35 6.87
C ILE A 26 5.60 -4.72 5.70
N ALA A 27 5.87 -4.17 4.52
CA ALA A 27 5.13 -4.46 3.30
C ALA A 27 6.04 -4.47 2.08
N THR A 28 5.70 -5.32 1.13
CA THR A 28 6.34 -5.38 -0.18
C THR A 28 5.75 -4.34 -1.15
N PRO A 29 6.51 -3.90 -2.17
CA PRO A 29 5.97 -3.00 -3.19
C PRO A 29 4.70 -3.50 -3.87
N ILE A 30 4.60 -4.81 -4.13
CA ILE A 30 3.40 -5.40 -4.74
C ILE A 30 2.17 -5.35 -3.82
N GLN A 31 2.38 -5.46 -2.50
CA GLN A 31 1.30 -5.25 -1.52
C GLN A 31 0.85 -3.78 -1.49
N MET A 32 1.78 -2.82 -1.64
CA MET A 32 1.42 -1.40 -1.77
C MET A 32 0.59 -1.14 -3.03
N VAL A 33 0.96 -1.73 -4.18
CA VAL A 33 0.17 -1.65 -5.42
C VAL A 33 -1.24 -2.21 -5.23
N LYS A 34 -1.36 -3.36 -4.56
CA LYS A 34 -2.66 -3.96 -4.25
C LYS A 34 -3.51 -3.04 -3.38
N ALA A 35 -2.95 -2.49 -2.31
CA ALA A 35 -3.64 -1.57 -1.41
C ALA A 35 -4.07 -0.27 -2.13
N LEU A 36 -3.19 0.34 -2.92
CA LEU A 36 -3.51 1.50 -3.74
C LEU A 36 -4.65 1.20 -4.72
N THR A 37 -4.60 0.05 -5.38
CA THR A 37 -5.66 -0.37 -6.32
C THR A 37 -7.00 -0.52 -5.61
N ILE A 38 -7.04 -1.06 -4.40
CA ILE A 38 -8.26 -1.14 -3.57
C ILE A 38 -8.83 0.25 -3.30
N LEU A 39 -7.99 1.20 -2.86
CA LEU A 39 -8.38 2.60 -2.62
C LEU A 39 -8.94 3.27 -3.88
N LEU A 40 -8.31 3.07 -5.03
CA LEU A 40 -8.77 3.65 -6.30
C LEU A 40 -10.09 3.05 -6.78
N ASN A 41 -10.39 1.80 -6.43
CA ASN A 41 -11.62 1.11 -6.84
C ASN A 41 -12.69 1.06 -5.72
N ASN A 42 -12.71 2.05 -4.82
CA ASN A 42 -13.69 2.14 -3.71
C ASN A 42 -13.85 0.84 -2.90
N GLY A 43 -12.72 0.22 -2.55
CA GLY A 43 -12.69 -1.00 -1.76
C GLY A 43 -12.78 -2.30 -2.56
N LYS A 44 -13.06 -2.26 -3.86
CA LYS A 44 -13.08 -3.47 -4.70
C LYS A 44 -11.67 -4.02 -4.87
N VAL A 45 -11.46 -5.26 -4.42
CA VAL A 45 -10.14 -5.91 -4.48
C VAL A 45 -9.89 -6.43 -5.88
N LYS A 46 -8.79 -5.97 -6.51
CA LYS A 46 -8.25 -6.51 -7.75
C LYS A 46 -6.90 -7.16 -7.45
N ASN A 47 -6.72 -8.41 -7.91
CA ASN A 47 -5.46 -9.10 -7.73
C ASN A 47 -4.44 -8.56 -8.76
N PRO A 48 -3.24 -8.12 -8.35
CA PRO A 48 -2.22 -7.77 -9.33
C PRO A 48 -1.80 -9.04 -10.09
N HIS A 49 -1.81 -8.97 -11.42
CA HIS A 49 -1.46 -10.08 -12.29
C HIS A 49 -0.70 -9.58 -13.52
N LEU A 50 0.20 -10.42 -14.05
CA LEU A 50 0.91 -10.16 -15.32
C LEU A 50 0.22 -10.85 -16.51
N LEU A 51 -0.39 -12.01 -16.27
CA LEU A 51 -1.04 -12.80 -17.31
C LEU A 51 -2.26 -12.03 -17.85
N TYR A 52 -2.23 -11.68 -19.14
CA TYR A 52 -3.38 -11.08 -19.84
C TYR A 52 -4.25 -12.15 -20.49
N SER A 53 -3.64 -13.04 -21.27
CA SER A 53 -4.32 -14.12 -22.00
C SER A 53 -3.40 -15.31 -22.25
N MET A 54 -3.99 -16.49 -22.41
CA MET A 54 -3.31 -17.70 -22.87
C MET A 54 -3.80 -18.08 -24.26
N LYS A 55 -2.90 -18.55 -25.12
CA LYS A 55 -3.24 -19.03 -26.46
C LYS A 55 -2.77 -20.48 -26.62
N ARG A 56 -3.67 -21.35 -27.06
CA ARG A 56 -3.39 -22.76 -27.41
C ARG A 56 -3.98 -23.05 -28.79
N GLY A 57 -3.13 -23.09 -29.81
CA GLY A 57 -3.58 -23.18 -31.21
C GLY A 57 -4.43 -21.96 -31.58
N ALA A 58 -5.65 -22.21 -32.06
CA ALA A 58 -6.64 -21.15 -32.35
C ALA A 58 -7.41 -20.66 -31.11
N GLN A 59 -7.35 -21.38 -29.98
CA GLN A 59 -8.09 -21.02 -28.78
C GLN A 59 -7.35 -19.94 -27.98
N VAL A 60 -8.06 -18.86 -27.64
CA VAL A 60 -7.57 -17.78 -26.76
C VAL A 60 -8.46 -17.72 -25.53
N SER A 61 -7.85 -17.70 -24.34
CA SER A 61 -8.53 -17.52 -23.06
C SER A 61 -7.95 -16.32 -22.31
N LEU A 62 -8.81 -15.38 -21.94
CA LEU A 62 -8.42 -14.22 -21.13
C LEU A 62 -8.24 -14.62 -19.67
N TYR A 63 -7.33 -13.94 -18.97
CA TYR A 63 -7.24 -14.03 -17.52
C TYR A 63 -8.58 -13.59 -16.89
N ARG A 64 -9.03 -14.36 -15.91
CA ARG A 64 -10.20 -14.03 -15.09
C ARG A 64 -9.79 -14.04 -13.63
N GLN A 65 -10.10 -12.96 -12.93
CA GLN A 65 -9.96 -12.92 -11.47
C GLN A 65 -10.92 -13.95 -10.83
N PRO A 66 -10.59 -14.54 -9.66
CA PRO A 66 -11.51 -15.43 -8.95
C PRO A 66 -12.91 -14.84 -8.76
N ALA A 67 -13.95 -15.65 -8.96
CA ALA A 67 -15.34 -15.21 -9.09
C ALA A 67 -15.89 -14.45 -7.86
N HIS A 68 -15.40 -14.78 -6.67
CA HIS A 68 -15.76 -14.09 -5.44
C HIS A 68 -14.71 -13.01 -5.13
N GLY A 69 -14.83 -11.87 -5.81
CA GLY A 69 -14.00 -10.70 -5.52
C GLY A 69 -14.28 -10.17 -4.12
N ALA A 70 -13.23 -9.96 -3.33
CA ALA A 70 -13.36 -9.34 -2.02
C ALA A 70 -13.69 -7.84 -2.14
N GLN A 71 -14.47 -7.33 -1.19
CA GLN A 71 -14.80 -5.92 -1.03
C GLN A 71 -14.34 -5.47 0.36
N VAL A 72 -13.58 -4.39 0.43
CA VAL A 72 -13.16 -3.75 1.69
C VAL A 72 -14.11 -2.59 1.96
N GLY A 73 -14.85 -2.64 3.07
CA GLY A 73 -15.78 -1.58 3.46
C GLY A 73 -16.93 -1.33 2.47
N ASP A 74 -17.71 -0.28 2.72
CA ASP A 74 -18.82 0.11 1.85
C ASP A 74 -18.29 0.86 0.60
N PRO A 75 -18.58 0.39 -0.63
CA PRO A 75 -18.17 1.08 -1.86
C PRO A 75 -18.79 2.48 -2.03
N ASN A 76 -19.93 2.76 -1.37
CA ASN A 76 -20.60 4.06 -1.40
C ASN A 76 -20.10 5.01 -0.32
N SER A 77 -19.16 4.59 0.52
CA SER A 77 -18.60 5.43 1.57
C SER A 77 -17.93 6.69 0.98
N PRO A 78 -18.18 7.89 1.54
CA PRO A 78 -17.52 9.11 1.07
C PRO A 78 -16.02 9.12 1.39
N TYR A 79 -15.54 8.27 2.30
CA TYR A 79 -14.15 8.25 2.75
C TYR A 79 -13.17 7.94 1.61
N TRP A 80 -13.57 7.13 0.63
CA TRP A 80 -12.75 6.86 -0.55
C TRP A 80 -12.38 8.14 -1.31
N GLY A 81 -13.37 9.02 -1.48
CA GLY A 81 -13.19 10.32 -2.14
C GLY A 81 -12.33 11.27 -1.32
N ILE A 82 -12.55 11.33 0.00
CA ILE A 82 -11.79 12.18 0.92
C ILE A 82 -10.31 11.83 0.89
N VAL A 83 -9.95 10.55 0.98
CA VAL A 83 -8.55 10.11 0.95
C VAL A 83 -7.89 10.45 -0.38
N ARG A 84 -8.57 10.18 -1.52
CA ARG A 84 -8.04 10.54 -2.86
C ARG A 84 -7.86 12.04 -3.02
N ASN A 85 -8.77 12.86 -2.48
CA ASN A 85 -8.63 14.31 -2.51
C ASN A 85 -7.44 14.78 -1.67
N GLY A 86 -7.18 14.17 -0.52
CA GLY A 86 -5.96 14.40 0.26
C GLY A 86 -4.68 14.06 -0.51
N MET A 87 -4.69 12.96 -1.28
CA MET A 87 -3.57 12.59 -2.15
C MET A 87 -3.37 13.56 -3.33
N TYR A 88 -4.45 14.06 -3.91
CA TYR A 88 -4.39 15.16 -4.89
C TYR A 88 -3.78 16.41 -4.25
N GLY A 89 -4.23 16.75 -3.03
CA GLY A 89 -3.71 17.87 -2.26
C GLY A 89 -2.20 17.77 -2.01
N MET A 90 -1.72 16.60 -1.61
CA MET A 90 -0.29 16.35 -1.39
C MET A 90 0.56 16.62 -2.65
N ALA A 91 0.02 16.38 -3.84
CA ALA A 91 0.73 16.56 -5.11
C ALA A 91 0.55 17.95 -5.75
N ASN A 92 -0.58 18.63 -5.52
CA ASN A 92 -0.95 19.83 -6.29
C ASN A 92 -1.16 21.09 -5.43
N LEU A 93 -1.38 20.98 -4.12
CA LEU A 93 -1.54 22.16 -3.27
C LEU A 93 -0.18 22.66 -2.77
N PRO A 94 0.03 23.98 -2.59
CA PRO A 94 1.32 24.54 -2.18
C PRO A 94 1.90 23.98 -0.86
N ASN A 95 1.04 23.51 0.05
CA ASN A 95 1.42 22.87 1.31
C ASN A 95 1.62 21.35 1.20
N GLY A 96 1.45 20.76 0.03
CA GLY A 96 1.63 19.34 -0.23
C GLY A 96 3.09 18.94 -0.29
N THR A 97 3.46 17.84 0.36
CA THR A 97 4.87 17.37 0.40
C THR A 97 5.42 16.98 -0.98
N GLY A 98 4.57 16.74 -1.97
CA GLY A 98 4.92 16.40 -3.34
C GLY A 98 4.76 17.56 -4.32
N TYR A 99 4.32 18.74 -3.85
CA TYR A 99 3.98 19.89 -4.70
C TYR A 99 5.06 20.15 -5.75
N LYS A 100 6.29 20.42 -5.30
CA LYS A 100 7.45 20.74 -6.16
C LYS A 100 7.77 19.72 -7.25
N LEU A 101 7.29 18.48 -7.10
CA LEU A 101 7.55 17.39 -8.04
C LEU A 101 6.41 17.20 -9.05
N PHE A 102 5.17 17.50 -8.66
CA PHE A 102 3.99 17.05 -9.41
C PHE A 102 3.07 18.18 -9.90
N HIS A 103 3.11 19.37 -9.30
CA HIS A 103 2.12 20.42 -9.54
C HIS A 103 2.08 20.97 -10.98
N SER A 104 3.17 20.79 -11.74
CA SER A 104 3.32 21.28 -13.12
C SER A 104 2.97 20.24 -14.18
N ALA A 105 2.58 19.02 -13.77
CA ALA A 105 2.21 17.97 -14.69
C ALA A 105 0.98 18.40 -15.52
N PRO A 106 0.94 18.07 -16.83
CA PRO A 106 -0.20 18.43 -17.69
C PRO A 106 -1.47 17.63 -17.37
N TYR A 107 -1.35 16.61 -16.52
CA TYR A 107 -2.46 15.82 -16.00
C TYR A 107 -2.45 15.86 -14.47
N HIS A 108 -3.61 15.66 -13.85
CA HIS A 108 -3.74 15.66 -12.41
C HIS A 108 -3.14 14.40 -11.78
N ILE A 109 -2.12 14.60 -10.94
CA ILE A 109 -1.47 13.54 -10.16
C ILE A 109 -2.08 13.52 -8.76
N ALA A 110 -2.43 12.35 -8.25
CA ALA A 110 -2.69 12.14 -6.83
C ALA A 110 -1.62 11.19 -6.29
N ALA A 111 -0.91 11.60 -5.25
CA ALA A 111 0.25 10.87 -4.75
C ALA A 111 0.29 10.85 -3.22
N LYS A 112 1.09 9.93 -2.68
CA LYS A 112 1.50 9.93 -1.29
C LYS A 112 2.92 9.41 -1.17
N SER A 113 3.77 10.13 -0.42
CA SER A 113 5.13 9.69 -0.10
C SER A 113 5.18 8.95 1.24
N GLY A 114 6.24 8.17 1.41
CA GLY A 114 6.64 7.57 2.69
C GLY A 114 8.17 7.60 2.82
N THR A 115 8.65 7.65 4.05
CA THR A 115 10.08 7.55 4.37
C THR A 115 10.24 6.45 5.40
N SER A 116 11.02 5.44 5.07
CA SER A 116 11.31 4.32 5.96
C SER A 116 12.69 4.50 6.58
N GLN A 117 12.78 4.29 7.88
CA GLN A 117 14.07 4.18 8.55
C GLN A 117 14.69 2.83 8.19
N VAL A 118 15.99 2.84 7.88
CA VAL A 118 16.77 1.62 7.68
C VAL A 118 17.84 1.58 8.76
N PHE A 119 17.97 0.44 9.45
CA PHE A 119 19.11 0.19 10.32
C PHE A 119 20.16 -0.54 9.49
N GLY A 120 21.23 0.16 9.12
CA GLY A 120 22.42 -0.48 8.59
C GLY A 120 23.23 -1.06 9.75
N LEU A 121 23.30 -2.37 9.87
CA LEU A 121 24.35 -2.99 10.69
C LEU A 121 25.68 -2.64 10.04
N LYS A 122 26.55 -1.91 10.76
CA LYS A 122 27.96 -1.79 10.34
C LYS A 122 28.58 -3.18 10.45
N GLU A 123 29.22 -3.63 9.38
CA GLU A 123 30.11 -4.78 9.39
C GLU A 123 31.18 -4.51 10.47
N ASN A 124 31.23 -5.36 11.51
CA ASN A 124 32.08 -5.27 12.72
C ASN A 124 31.61 -4.34 13.86
N GLN A 125 30.45 -4.63 14.45
CA GLN A 125 30.30 -4.47 15.90
C GLN A 125 29.84 -5.80 16.48
N ASP A 126 30.81 -6.55 17.02
CA ASP A 126 30.56 -7.68 17.90
C ASP A 126 29.86 -7.18 19.18
N LEU A 127 28.95 -8.01 19.68
CA LEU A 127 28.17 -7.79 20.90
C LEU A 127 29.05 -7.59 22.14
#